data_AF-A0A9X7YP00-F1
#
_entry.id   AF-A0A9X7YP00-F1
#
_cell.length_a   1.000
_cell.length_b   1.000
_cell.length_c   1.000
_cell.angle_alpha   90.00
_cell.angle_beta   90.00
_cell.angle_gamma   90.00
#
_symmetry.space_group_name_H-M   'P 1'
#
loop_
_entity.id
_entity.type
_entity.pdbx_description
1 polymer ?
#
loop_
_entity_poly.entity_id
_entity_poly.type
_entity_poly.pdbx_seq_one_letter_code
_entity_poly.pdbx_strand_id
1 'polypeptide(L)'
;MSVQPEDRTTIDMFAPNRPGRPRSNPYDRPVQTRMNKRVQRLRDKARGLHRLEVKLDSAMIERLDDVADQLNLSRADVIEQALRHWLHL
;
A
#
# COMPACT_ATOMS: atom_id res chain seq x y z
N MET A 1 10.32 45.22 33.80
CA MET A 1 11.46 44.46 34.36
C MET A 1 11.15 42.99 34.08
N SER A 2 11.76 42.24 33.19
CA SER A 2 13.07 42.29 32.54
C SER A 2 12.94 41.50 31.22
N VAL A 3 13.52 42.01 30.13
CA VAL A 3 13.69 41.23 28.90
C VAL A 3 15.09 40.65 28.99
N GLN A 4 15.21 39.33 29.17
CA GLN A 4 16.49 38.62 29.09
C GLN A 4 16.66 38.07 27.66
N PRO A 5 17.87 38.12 27.06
CA PRO A 5 18.06 38.08 25.61
C PRO A 5 18.79 36.81 25.17
N GLU A 6 18.15 35.65 25.30
CA GLU A 6 18.84 34.36 25.05
C GLU A 6 18.36 33.57 23.83
N ASP A 7 17.29 33.99 23.15
CA ASP A 7 16.94 33.39 21.86
C ASP A 7 17.77 34.02 20.74
N ARG A 8 18.96 33.45 20.52
CA ARG A 8 19.90 33.77 19.43
C ARG A 8 19.43 33.37 18.04
N THR A 9 18.19 32.91 17.88
CA THR A 9 17.59 32.69 16.58
C THR A 9 16.63 33.82 16.29
N THR A 10 17.08 34.82 15.52
CA THR A 10 16.16 35.71 14.81
C THR A 10 15.23 34.82 14.01
N ILE A 11 13.97 34.73 14.44
CA ILE A 11 12.92 34.12 13.63
C ILE A 11 12.90 34.96 12.35
N ASP A 12 13.24 34.33 11.23
CA ASP A 12 13.18 35.01 9.93
C ASP A 12 11.71 35.29 9.61
N MET A 13 11.26 36.49 9.98
CA MET A 13 9.88 36.97 9.75
C MET A 13 9.57 37.16 8.27
N PHE A 14 10.59 37.08 7.40
CA PHE A 14 10.48 37.20 5.95
C PHE A 14 10.68 35.86 5.23
N ALA A 15 10.96 34.77 5.95
CA ALA A 15 10.98 33.45 5.36
C ALA A 15 9.57 33.11 4.86
N PRO A 16 9.40 32.78 3.56
CA PRO A 16 8.11 32.31 3.08
C PRO A 16 7.74 31.04 3.83
N ASN A 17 6.47 30.94 4.26
CA ASN A 17 5.93 29.75 4.90
C ASN A 17 6.29 28.53 4.04
N ARG A 18 7.22 27.69 4.54
CA ARG A 18 7.54 26.43 3.86
C ARG A 18 6.27 25.61 3.89
N PRO A 19 5.72 25.16 2.76
CA PRO A 19 4.59 24.26 2.77
C PRO A 19 5.03 23.02 3.54
N GLY A 20 4.52 22.88 4.77
CA GLY A 20 4.73 21.69 5.57
C GLY A 20 4.22 20.47 4.80
N ARG A 21 4.71 19.28 5.16
CA ARG A 21 4.17 18.02 4.65
C ARG A 21 2.64 18.07 4.78
N PRO A 22 1.86 17.90 3.70
CA PRO A 22 0.40 17.90 3.78
C PRO A 22 -0.03 16.92 4.88
N ARG A 23 -0.59 17.45 5.98
CA ARG A 23 -1.15 16.63 7.04
C ARG A 23 -2.44 16.03 6.47
N SER A 24 -2.45 14.71 6.38
CA SER A 24 -3.56 13.86 5.92
C SER A 24 -3.96 14.06 4.45
N ASN A 25 -4.47 12.97 3.86
CA ASN A 25 -5.08 13.01 2.53
C ASN A 25 -6.23 14.04 2.54
N PRO A 26 -6.38 14.89 1.51
CA PRO A 26 -7.49 15.86 1.42
C PRO A 26 -8.88 15.21 1.41
N TYR A 27 -8.96 13.90 1.19
CA TYR A 27 -10.20 13.14 1.20
C TYR A 27 -10.42 12.38 2.50
N ASP A 28 -11.67 12.29 2.92
CA ASP A 28 -12.11 11.38 3.97
C ASP A 28 -11.76 9.93 3.65
N ARG A 29 -11.58 9.12 4.69
CA ARG A 29 -11.14 7.72 4.58
C ARG A 29 -11.93 6.86 3.57
N PRO A 30 -13.28 6.95 3.49
CA PRO A 30 -14.05 6.19 2.50
C PRO A 30 -13.70 6.56 1.06
N VAL A 31 -13.55 7.88 0.79
CA VAL A 31 -13.22 8.41 -0.53
C VAL A 31 -11.79 8.05 -0.90
N GLN A 32 -10.84 8.22 0.03
CA GLN A 32 -9.46 7.79 -0.15
C GLN A 32 -9.36 6.30 -0.49
N THR A 33 -10.09 5.44 0.23
CA THR A 33 -10.05 3.98 -0.01
C THR A 33 -10.56 3.63 -1.40
N ARG A 34 -11.64 4.29 -1.86
CA ARG A 34 -12.18 4.11 -3.21
C ARG A 34 -11.18 4.54 -4.28
N MET A 35 -10.54 5.69 -4.10
CA MET A 35 -9.54 6.21 -5.03
C MET A 35 -8.30 5.32 -5.09
N ASN A 36 -7.78 4.88 -3.94
CA ASN A 36 -6.65 3.96 -3.86
C ASN A 36 -6.94 2.63 -4.58
N LYS A 37 -8.12 2.04 -4.34
CA LYS A 37 -8.55 0.82 -5.03
C LYS A 37 -8.65 1.01 -6.55
N ARG A 38 -9.12 2.18 -7.01
CA ARG A 38 -9.20 2.50 -8.45
C ARG A 38 -7.80 2.58 -9.07
N VAL A 39 -6.86 3.27 -8.42
CA VAL A 39 -5.47 3.39 -8.87
C VAL A 39 -4.78 2.03 -8.90
N GLN A 40 -5.02 1.18 -7.88
CA GLN A 40 -4.52 -0.19 -7.85
C GLN A 40 -5.00 -0.98 -9.08
N ARG A 41 -6.32 -1.01 -9.33
CA ARG A 41 -6.90 -1.69 -10.50
C ARG A 41 -6.34 -1.18 -11.84
N LEU A 42 -6.14 0.13 -11.96
CA LEU A 42 -5.54 0.72 -13.18
C LEU A 42 -4.10 0.27 -13.38
N ARG A 43 -3.31 0.23 -12.29
CA ARG A 43 -1.92 -0.23 -12.31
C ARG A 43 -1.82 -1.71 -12.66
N ASP A 44 -2.68 -2.53 -12.06
CA ASP A 44 -2.72 -3.97 -12.31
C ASP A 44 -3.07 -4.24 -13.78
N LYS A 45 -4.10 -3.54 -14.31
CA LYS A 45 -4.47 -3.61 -15.73
C LYS A 45 -3.32 -3.20 -16.66
N ALA A 46 -2.60 -2.12 -16.33
CA ALA A 46 -1.46 -1.68 -17.13
C ALA A 46 -0.30 -2.69 -17.15
N ARG A 47 -0.20 -3.55 -16.12
CA ARG A 47 0.77 -4.64 -16.03
C ARG A 47 0.26 -5.97 -16.62
N GLY A 48 -0.94 -5.99 -17.21
CA GLY A 48 -1.56 -7.20 -17.74
C GLY A 48 -2.08 -8.17 -16.67
N LEU A 49 -2.18 -7.72 -15.41
CA LEU A 49 -2.69 -8.53 -14.31
C LEU A 49 -4.23 -8.53 -14.32
N HIS A 50 -4.81 -9.71 -14.26
CA HIS A 50 -6.25 -9.92 -14.16
C HIS A 50 -6.60 -10.59 -12.81
N ARG A 51 -7.72 -10.20 -12.22
CA ARG A 51 -8.21 -10.76 -10.96
C ARG A 51 -9.09 -11.98 -11.24
N LEU A 52 -8.71 -13.11 -10.67
CA LEU A 52 -9.49 -14.34 -10.67
C LEU A 52 -10.19 -14.48 -9.31
N GLU A 53 -11.50 -14.75 -9.31
CA GLU A 53 -12.27 -15.03 -8.10
C GLU A 53 -12.80 -16.47 -8.18
N VAL A 54 -12.44 -17.31 -7.20
CA VAL A 54 -12.78 -18.74 -7.18
C VAL A 54 -13.24 -19.13 -5.79
N LYS A 55 -14.18 -20.08 -5.72
CA LYS A 55 -14.56 -20.75 -4.47
C LYS A 55 -13.76 -22.05 -4.34
N LEU A 56 -13.02 -22.19 -3.24
CA LEU A 56 -12.24 -23.37 -2.92
C LEU A 56 -12.71 -23.92 -1.58
N ASP A 57 -12.43 -25.19 -1.34
CA ASP A 57 -12.69 -25.83 -0.05
C ASP A 57 -11.85 -25.18 1.06
N SER A 58 -12.38 -25.12 2.28
CA SER A 58 -11.70 -24.43 3.39
C SER A 58 -10.38 -25.10 3.76
N ALA A 59 -10.33 -26.44 3.74
CA ALA A 59 -9.11 -27.19 4.00
C ALA A 59 -8.01 -26.91 2.96
N MET A 60 -8.40 -26.64 1.70
CA MET A 60 -7.46 -26.26 0.64
C MET A 60 -6.87 -24.87 0.91
N ILE A 61 -7.68 -23.92 1.40
CA ILE A 61 -7.21 -22.56 1.72
C ILE A 61 -6.24 -22.60 2.91
N GLU A 62 -6.55 -23.38 3.95
CA GLU A 62 -5.64 -23.56 5.10
C GLU A 62 -4.30 -24.13 4.65
N ARG A 63 -4.32 -25.17 3.80
CA ARG A 63 -3.09 -25.75 3.27
C ARG A 63 -2.30 -24.78 2.40
N LEU A 64 -2.98 -23.91 1.65
CA LEU A 64 -2.34 -22.88 0.83
C LEU A 64 -1.63 -21.85 1.72
N ASP A 65 -2.25 -21.45 2.82
CA ASP A 65 -1.69 -20.51 3.78
C ASP A 65 -0.43 -21.09 4.45
N ASP A 66 -0.46 -22.37 4.88
CA ASP A 66 0.72 -23.06 5.42
C ASP A 66 1.90 -23.07 4.44
N VAL A 67 1.64 -23.35 3.16
CA VAL A 67 2.68 -23.40 2.12
C VAL A 67 3.21 -22.01 1.81
N ALA A 68 2.33 -21.00 1.75
CA ALA A 68 2.71 -19.61 1.56
C ALA A 68 3.63 -19.13 2.69
N ASP A 69 3.32 -19.47 3.94
CA ASP A 69 4.14 -19.14 5.11
C ASP A 69 5.49 -19.87 5.09
N GLN A 70 5.51 -21.16 4.74
CA GLN A 70 6.75 -21.95 4.63
C GLN A 70 7.70 -21.41 3.55
N LEU A 71 7.15 -20.96 2.43
CA LEU A 71 7.92 -20.41 1.31
C LEU A 71 8.19 -18.91 1.45
N ASN A 72 7.60 -18.26 2.46
CA ASN A 72 7.60 -16.80 2.63
C ASN A 72 7.15 -16.05 1.36
N LEU A 73 6.10 -16.57 0.72
CA LEU A 73 5.49 -16.07 -0.50
C LEU A 73 4.05 -15.62 -0.25
N SER A 74 3.51 -14.77 -1.13
CA SER A 74 2.09 -14.48 -1.06
C SER A 74 1.28 -15.65 -1.62
N ARG A 75 0.02 -15.81 -1.16
CA ARG A 75 -0.93 -16.79 -1.70
C ARG A 75 -1.05 -16.69 -3.23
N ALA A 76 -1.02 -15.48 -3.77
CA ALA A 76 -1.10 -15.24 -5.20
C ALA A 76 0.11 -15.81 -5.94
N ASP A 77 1.32 -15.64 -5.39
CA ASP A 77 2.55 -16.16 -6.00
C ASP A 77 2.57 -17.69 -6.01
N VAL A 78 2.14 -18.33 -4.91
CA VAL A 78 2.05 -19.79 -4.83
C VAL A 78 1.08 -20.35 -5.87
N ILE A 79 -0.10 -19.73 -6.01
CA ILE A 79 -1.09 -20.13 -7.01
C ILE A 79 -0.55 -19.91 -8.43
N GLU A 80 0.11 -18.78 -8.70
CA GLU A 80 0.68 -18.50 -10.01
C GLU A 80 1.75 -19.54 -10.39
N GLN A 81 2.66 -19.88 -9.47
CA GLN A 81 3.68 -20.90 -9.70
C GLN A 81 3.07 -22.29 -9.94
N ALA A 82 2.06 -22.67 -9.15
CA ALA A 82 1.36 -23.93 -9.34
C ALA A 82 0.67 -24.00 -10.72
N LEU A 83 0.00 -22.91 -11.14
CA LEU A 83 -0.65 -22.83 -12.45
C LEU A 83 0.35 -22.84 -13.60
N ARG A 84 1.49 -22.14 -13.46
CA ARG A 84 2.59 -22.17 -14.45
C ARG A 84 3.12 -23.58 -14.63
N HIS A 85 3.41 -24.26 -13.53
CA HIS A 85 3.87 -25.65 -13.55
C HIS A 85 2.83 -26.58 -14.21
N TRP A 86 1.55 -26.45 -13.84
CA TRP A 86 0.47 -27.29 -14.39
C TRP A 86 0.20 -27.05 -15.87
N LEU A 87 0.29 -25.79 -16.32
CA LEU A 87 0.05 -25.40 -17.72
C LEU A 87 1.31 -25.50 -18.59
N HIS A 88 2.44 -25.90 -18.02
CA HIS A 88 3.74 -25.95 -18.69
C HIS A 88 4.16 -24.58 -19.28
N LEU A 89 3.95 -23.51 -18.51
CA LEU A 89 4.34 -22.11 -18.80
C LEU A 89 5.54 -21.68 -17.96
#